data_AF-A0A3N5L5A4-F1
#
_entry.id   AF-A0A3N5L5A4-F1
#
_cell.length_a   1.000
_cell.length_b   1.000
_cell.length_c   1.000
_cell.angle_alpha   90.00
_cell.angle_beta   90.00
_cell.angle_gamma   90.00
#
_symmetry.space_group_name_H-M   'P 1'
#
loop_
_entity.id
_entity.type
_entity.pdbx_description
1 polymer ?
#
loop_
_entity_poly.entity_id
_entity_poly.type
_entity_poly.pdbx_seq_one_letter_code
_entity_poly.pdbx_strand_id
1 'polypeptide(L)'
;MSYYQRNLPHWHPEGAPLFVTWRLFGSLPASEPRSLPAQAPGQVFRAIDRELDRAACGPAWLKDHRVAECVAAALRFGEQQLGFYDIDAYVVMPNHVHVLLCPHVSLARITNTVKGFTARRANQIL
;
A
#
# COMPACT_ATOMS: atom_id res chain seq x y z
N MET A 1 20.96 -0.72 -7.57
CA MET A 1 20.49 0.21 -6.50
C MET A 1 19.69 1.37 -7.10
N SER A 2 18.38 1.47 -6.82
CA SER A 2 17.59 2.63 -7.26
C SER A 2 17.27 3.54 -6.05
N TYR A 3 18.03 4.62 -5.90
CA TYR A 3 17.67 5.75 -5.05
C TYR A 3 16.97 6.82 -5.91
N TYR A 4 15.85 7.34 -5.45
CA TYR A 4 15.25 8.54 -6.04
C TYR A 4 14.53 9.36 -4.98
N GLN A 5 14.25 10.62 -5.26
CA GLN A 5 13.59 11.52 -4.31
C GLN A 5 12.41 12.21 -5.00
N ARG A 6 11.26 12.24 -4.30
CA ARG A 6 10.15 13.17 -4.57
C ARG A 6 10.00 14.08 -3.36
N ASN A 7 8.98 13.87 -2.54
CA ASN A 7 8.79 14.59 -1.29
C ASN A 7 9.64 13.99 -0.15
N LEU A 8 10.01 12.70 -0.26
CA LEU A 8 10.87 11.97 0.67
C LEU A 8 11.91 11.15 -0.12
N PRO A 9 13.06 10.82 0.49
CA PRO A 9 14.01 9.90 -0.12
C PRO A 9 13.41 8.50 -0.21
N HIS A 10 13.50 7.89 -1.38
CA HIS A 10 13.11 6.51 -1.63
C HIS A 10 14.36 5.69 -1.93
N TRP A 11 14.64 4.70 -1.10
CA TRP A 11 15.73 3.76 -1.28
C TRP A 11 15.17 2.36 -1.50
N HIS A 12 15.40 1.79 -2.68
CA HIS A 12 14.98 0.43 -3.00
C HIS A 12 16.23 -0.42 -3.29
N PRO A 13 16.65 -1.27 -2.33
CA PRO A 13 17.68 -2.26 -2.58
C PRO A 13 17.22 -3.27 -3.65
N GLU A 14 18.16 -3.71 -4.47
CA GLU A 14 17.89 -4.65 -5.55
C GLU A 14 17.86 -6.08 -5.00
N GLY A 15 16.92 -6.90 -5.46
CA GLY A 15 16.76 -8.29 -5.01
C GLY A 15 16.33 -8.44 -3.53
N ALA A 16 15.84 -7.38 -2.90
CA ALA A 16 15.43 -7.39 -1.50
C ALA A 16 13.90 -7.24 -1.39
N PRO A 17 13.26 -7.99 -0.47
CA PRO A 17 11.84 -7.80 -0.19
C PRO A 17 11.54 -6.39 0.33
N LEU A 18 10.43 -5.82 -0.13
CA LEU A 18 9.92 -4.52 0.29
C LEU A 18 8.57 -4.70 0.96
N PHE A 19 8.43 -4.09 2.14
CA PHE A 19 7.14 -3.93 2.79
C PHE A 19 6.49 -2.62 2.35
N VAL A 20 5.37 -2.71 1.65
CA VAL A 20 4.69 -1.58 1.01
C VAL A 20 3.30 -1.44 1.60
N THR A 21 2.97 -0.20 2.00
CA THR A 21 1.62 0.14 2.47
C THR A 21 1.05 1.25 1.59
N TRP A 22 -0.18 1.09 1.12
CA TRP A 22 -0.96 2.21 0.59
C TRP A 22 -2.34 2.25 1.22
N ARG A 23 -2.86 3.46 1.37
CA ARG A 23 -4.14 3.73 2.03
C ARG A 23 -5.08 4.51 1.11
N LEU A 24 -6.37 4.43 1.39
CA LEU A 24 -7.36 5.30 0.78
C LEU A 24 -7.15 6.74 1.24
N PHE A 25 -7.49 7.71 0.40
CA PHE A 25 -7.40 9.12 0.77
C PHE A 25 -8.38 9.44 1.91
N GLY A 26 -7.97 10.29 2.87
CA GLY A 26 -8.79 10.64 4.04
C GLY A 26 -8.83 9.62 5.20
N SER A 27 -8.15 8.47 5.08
CA SER A 27 -8.13 7.42 6.13
C SER A 27 -7.21 7.70 7.33
N LEU A 28 -6.55 8.87 7.36
CA LEU A 28 -5.80 9.35 8.52
C LEU A 28 -6.36 10.72 8.92
N PRO A 29 -6.41 11.03 10.24
CA PRO A 29 -6.85 12.34 10.70
C PRO A 29 -5.94 13.46 10.19
N ALA A 30 -6.51 14.64 9.95
CA ALA A 30 -5.78 15.81 9.45
C ALA A 30 -4.72 16.31 10.45
N SER A 31 -4.96 16.11 11.75
CA SER A 31 -3.93 16.22 12.78
C SER A 31 -3.00 15.00 12.68
N GLU A 32 -2.00 15.09 11.80
CA GLU A 32 -1.07 13.99 11.55
C GLU A 32 -0.38 13.52 12.85
N PRO A 33 -0.08 12.22 13.01
CA PRO A 33 0.82 11.71 14.05
C PRO A 33 2.28 12.18 13.88
N ARG A 34 2.56 12.99 12.85
CA ARG A 34 3.92 13.38 12.43
C ARG A 34 4.63 14.31 13.42
N SER A 35 3.90 14.81 14.41
CA SER A 35 4.39 15.65 15.51
C SER A 35 5.01 14.88 16.67
N LEU A 36 5.23 13.55 16.54
CA LEU A 36 5.84 12.76 17.62
C LEU A 36 7.35 13.04 17.70
N PRO A 37 7.85 13.65 18.80
CA PRO A 37 9.27 13.96 18.92
C PRO A 37 10.09 12.67 19.03
N ALA A 38 11.20 12.62 18.28
CA ALA A 38 12.32 11.68 18.45
C ALA A 38 12.00 10.17 18.49
N GLN A 39 10.95 9.71 17.79
CA GLN A 39 10.66 8.28 17.71
C GLN A 39 11.46 7.60 16.57
N ALA A 40 11.97 6.40 16.84
CA ALA A 40 12.58 5.56 15.82
C ALA A 40 11.58 5.30 14.67
N PRO A 41 12.01 5.22 13.40
CA PRO A 41 11.10 5.07 12.25
C PRO A 41 10.05 3.95 12.40
N GLY A 42 10.41 2.82 13.02
CA GLY A 42 9.48 1.72 13.27
C GLY A 42 8.40 2.00 14.32
N GLN A 43 8.63 2.92 15.26
CA GLN A 43 7.60 3.36 16.21
C GLN A 43 6.58 4.28 15.52
N VAL A 44 7.07 5.20 14.67
CA VAL A 44 6.23 6.07 13.84
C VAL A 44 5.35 5.24 12.90
N PHE A 45 5.95 4.25 12.22
CA PHE A 45 5.21 3.30 11.39
C PHE A 45 4.08 2.62 12.17
N ARG A 46 4.39 1.99 13.32
CA ARG A 46 3.38 1.32 14.16
C ARG A 46 2.27 2.25 14.67
N ALA A 47 2.58 3.51 14.95
CA ALA A 47 1.59 4.49 15.38
C ALA A 47 0.61 4.83 14.26
N ILE A 48 1.11 5.03 13.02
CA ILE A 48 0.29 5.28 11.84
C ILE A 48 -0.56 4.04 11.50
N ASP A 49 0.05 2.86 11.57
CA ASP A 49 -0.60 1.57 11.30
C ASP A 49 -1.81 1.34 12.19
N ARG A 50 -1.64 1.54 13.51
CA ARG A 50 -2.74 1.47 14.50
C ARG A 50 -3.86 2.47 14.23
N GLU A 51 -3.54 3.64 13.69
CA GLU A 51 -4.56 4.63 13.35
C GLU A 51 -5.34 4.21 12.10
N LEU A 52 -4.67 3.63 11.11
CA LEU A 52 -5.32 3.04 9.94
C LEU A 52 -6.25 1.88 10.32
N ASP A 53 -5.80 1.00 11.23
CA ASP A 53 -6.57 -0.16 11.73
C ASP A 53 -7.91 0.23 12.36
N ARG A 54 -7.96 1.37 13.05
CA ARG A 54 -9.20 1.88 13.64
C ARG A 54 -10.26 2.18 12.59
N ALA A 55 -9.83 2.56 11.38
CA ALA A 55 -10.70 3.00 10.30
C ALA A 55 -11.76 4.03 10.74
N ALA A 56 -11.37 4.94 11.63
CA ALA A 56 -12.28 5.89 12.29
C ALA A 56 -12.69 7.07 11.40
N CYS A 57 -11.90 7.37 10.37
CA CYS A 57 -12.17 8.45 9.43
C CYS A 57 -11.92 8.03 7.98
N GLY A 58 -12.50 8.80 7.06
CA GLY A 58 -12.38 8.56 5.64
C GLY A 58 -13.13 7.32 5.16
N PRO A 59 -12.91 6.93 3.90
CA PRO A 59 -13.58 5.79 3.29
C PRO A 59 -13.01 4.46 3.81
N ALA A 60 -13.91 3.51 4.03
CA ALA A 60 -13.60 2.11 4.33
C ALA A 60 -14.09 1.18 3.20
N TRP A 61 -13.94 1.61 1.95
CA TRP A 61 -14.49 0.91 0.78
C TRP A 61 -13.96 -0.51 0.58
N LEU A 62 -12.80 -0.84 1.15
CA LEU A 62 -12.25 -2.20 1.10
C LEU A 62 -12.98 -3.18 2.04
N LYS A 63 -13.95 -2.72 2.85
CA LYS A 63 -14.91 -3.62 3.54
C LYS A 63 -15.87 -4.30 2.56
N ASP A 64 -16.13 -3.69 1.40
CA ASP A 64 -16.90 -4.36 0.35
C ASP A 64 -16.04 -5.46 -0.26
N HIS A 65 -16.46 -6.72 -0.08
CA HIS A 65 -15.77 -7.89 -0.59
C HIS A 65 -15.47 -7.80 -2.10
N ARG A 66 -16.33 -7.16 -2.89
CA ARG A 66 -16.13 -7.00 -4.34
C ARG A 66 -14.94 -6.09 -4.64
N VAL A 67 -14.75 -5.04 -3.85
CA VAL A 67 -13.60 -4.13 -3.98
C VAL A 67 -12.34 -4.78 -3.44
N ALA A 68 -12.42 -5.47 -2.29
CA ALA A 68 -11.29 -6.20 -1.72
C ALA A 68 -10.77 -7.29 -2.68
N GLU A 69 -11.69 -8.06 -3.27
CA GLU A 69 -11.35 -9.10 -4.25
C GLU A 69 -10.74 -8.51 -5.52
N CYS A 70 -11.19 -7.33 -5.97
CA CYS A 70 -10.54 -6.63 -7.07
C CYS A 70 -9.07 -6.33 -6.77
N VAL A 71 -8.73 -5.93 -5.54
CA VAL A 71 -7.35 -5.67 -5.12
C VAL A 71 -6.55 -6.97 -5.06
N ALA A 72 -7.09 -8.00 -4.41
CA ALA A 72 -6.42 -9.30 -4.27
C ALA A 72 -6.16 -9.95 -5.64
N ALA A 73 -7.13 -9.90 -6.55
CA ALA A 73 -6.98 -10.39 -7.92
C ALA A 73 -5.91 -9.60 -8.70
N ALA A 74 -5.85 -8.28 -8.55
CA ALA A 74 -4.84 -7.46 -9.21
C ALA A 74 -3.42 -7.76 -8.70
N LEU A 75 -3.26 -8.06 -7.41
CA LEU A 75 -1.99 -8.49 -6.83
C LEU A 75 -1.54 -9.84 -7.39
N ARG A 76 -2.43 -10.84 -7.38
CA ARG A 76 -2.16 -12.16 -7.97
C ARG A 76 -1.86 -12.08 -9.47
N PHE A 77 -2.56 -11.22 -10.21
CA PHE A 77 -2.29 -11.01 -11.64
C PHE A 77 -0.91 -10.38 -11.87
N GLY A 78 -0.51 -9.41 -11.04
CA GLY A 78 0.81 -8.77 -11.11
C GLY A 78 1.96 -9.75 -10.90
N GLU A 79 1.79 -10.70 -9.98
CA GLU A 79 2.72 -11.81 -9.76
C GLU A 79 2.67 -12.83 -10.92
N GLN A 80 1.52 -13.46 -11.14
CA GLN A 80 1.42 -14.66 -11.98
C GLN A 80 1.42 -14.40 -13.48
N GLN A 81 0.89 -13.26 -13.92
CA GLN A 81 0.68 -12.97 -15.35
C GLN A 81 1.64 -11.92 -15.86
N LEU A 82 1.95 -10.90 -15.05
CA LEU A 82 2.88 -9.85 -15.43
C LEU A 82 4.33 -10.15 -15.00
N GLY A 83 4.54 -11.05 -14.03
CA GLY A 83 5.87 -11.37 -13.51
C GLY A 83 6.57 -10.17 -12.86
N PHE A 84 5.82 -9.21 -12.34
CA PHE A 84 6.39 -7.94 -11.84
C PHE A 84 7.08 -8.07 -10.49
N TYR A 85 6.73 -9.08 -9.71
CA TYR A 85 7.22 -9.34 -8.36
C TYR A 85 6.79 -10.74 -7.91
N ASP A 86 7.47 -11.26 -6.90
CA ASP A 86 6.99 -12.38 -6.08
C ASP A 86 6.34 -11.83 -4.81
N ILE A 87 5.18 -12.36 -4.42
CA ILE A 87 4.49 -11.98 -3.17
C ILE A 87 4.85 -12.98 -2.06
N ASP A 88 5.34 -12.46 -0.95
CA ASP A 88 5.48 -13.25 0.29
C ASP A 88 4.19 -13.24 1.11
N ALA A 89 3.57 -12.06 1.26
CA ALA A 89 2.33 -11.88 2.00
C ALA A 89 1.60 -10.59 1.61
N TYR A 90 0.29 -10.56 1.74
CA TYR A 90 -0.50 -9.33 1.70
C TYR A 90 -1.74 -9.42 2.58
N VAL A 91 -2.26 -8.26 2.96
CA VAL A 91 -3.57 -8.14 3.61
C VAL A 91 -4.30 -6.92 3.07
N VAL A 92 -5.59 -7.11 2.79
CA VAL A 92 -6.51 -6.03 2.42
C VAL A 92 -7.32 -5.66 3.67
N MET A 93 -6.99 -4.51 4.25
CA MET A 93 -7.65 -3.94 5.43
C MET A 93 -8.78 -3.00 4.98
N PRO A 94 -9.72 -2.60 5.86
CA PRO A 94 -10.87 -1.77 5.49
C PRO A 94 -10.59 -0.49 4.69
N ASN A 95 -9.44 0.15 4.91
CA ASN A 95 -9.07 1.43 4.29
C ASN A 95 -7.61 1.47 3.78
N HIS A 96 -6.87 0.37 3.88
CA HIS A 96 -5.47 0.29 3.46
C HIS A 96 -5.08 -1.15 3.08
N VAL A 97 -3.91 -1.30 2.47
CA VAL A 97 -3.38 -2.58 2.02
C VAL A 97 -1.91 -2.63 2.40
N HIS A 98 -1.48 -3.76 2.96
CA HIS A 98 -0.08 -4.10 3.15
C HIS A 98 0.33 -5.21 2.20
N VAL A 99 1.53 -5.08 1.62
CA VAL A 99 2.12 -6.09 0.76
C VAL A 99 3.60 -6.24 1.08
N LEU A 100 4.04 -7.46 1.33
CA LEU A 100 5.44 -7.86 1.35
C LEU A 100 5.74 -8.56 0.03
N LEU A 101 6.63 -7.97 -0.78
CA LEU A 101 6.96 -8.49 -2.11
C LEU A 101 8.43 -8.33 -2.45
N CYS A 102 8.94 -9.19 -3.32
CA CYS A 102 10.24 -9.03 -3.96
C CYS A 102 10.05 -8.49 -5.38
N PRO A 103 10.47 -7.24 -5.69
CA PRO A 103 10.18 -6.62 -6.98
C PRO A 103 11.14 -7.08 -8.10
N HIS A 104 10.59 -7.44 -9.27
CA HIS A 104 11.34 -7.68 -10.51
C HIS A 104 11.36 -6.47 -11.44
N VAL A 105 10.44 -5.53 -11.22
CA VAL A 105 10.37 -4.23 -11.90
C VAL A 105 10.29 -3.10 -10.87
N SER A 106 10.43 -1.85 -11.31
CA SER A 106 10.40 -0.72 -10.37
C SER A 106 9.11 -0.65 -9.54
N LEU A 107 9.24 -0.33 -8.25
CA LEU A 107 8.09 -0.18 -7.36
C LEU A 107 7.06 0.86 -7.87
N ALA A 108 7.55 1.89 -8.58
CA ALA A 108 6.68 2.86 -9.25
C ALA A 108 5.80 2.21 -10.33
N ARG A 109 6.35 1.30 -11.14
CA ARG A 109 5.58 0.56 -12.15
C ARG A 109 4.56 -0.37 -11.47
N ILE A 110 4.99 -1.13 -10.46
CA ILE A 110 4.12 -2.01 -9.66
C ILE A 110 2.91 -1.23 -9.11
N THR A 111 3.18 -0.17 -8.35
CA THR A 111 2.14 0.58 -7.64
C THR A 111 1.24 1.35 -8.61
N ASN A 112 1.76 1.91 -9.71
CA ASN A 112 0.94 2.58 -10.73
C ASN A 112 0.00 1.60 -11.44
N THR A 113 0.48 0.39 -11.79
CA THR A 113 -0.33 -0.62 -12.45
C THR A 113 -1.42 -1.14 -11.52
N VAL A 114 -1.06 -1.62 -10.33
CA VAL A 114 -2.02 -2.21 -9.39
C VAL A 114 -3.05 -1.17 -8.95
N LYS A 115 -2.60 -0.02 -8.40
CA LYS A 115 -3.52 1.00 -7.88
C LYS A 115 -4.36 1.63 -8.99
N GLY A 116 -3.78 1.83 -10.17
CA GLY A 116 -4.50 2.41 -11.31
C GLY A 116 -5.60 1.47 -11.84
N PHE A 117 -5.33 0.18 -11.91
CA PHE A 117 -6.34 -0.82 -12.30
C PHE A 117 -7.44 -0.93 -11.24
N THR A 118 -7.07 -1.13 -9.97
CA THR A 118 -8.03 -1.37 -8.90
C THR A 118 -8.89 -0.14 -8.62
N ALA A 119 -8.35 1.08 -8.68
CA ALA A 119 -9.14 2.29 -8.49
C ALA A 119 -10.23 2.45 -9.56
N ARG A 120 -9.90 2.21 -10.84
CA ARG A 120 -10.89 2.28 -11.93
C ARG A 120 -12.01 1.26 -11.75
N ARG A 121 -11.65 0.03 -11.37
CA ARG A 121 -12.64 -1.03 -11.17
C ARG A 121 -13.48 -0.81 -9.91
N ALA A 122 -12.87 -0.35 -8.82
CA ALA A 122 -13.57 0.00 -7.58
C ALA A 122 -14.62 1.10 -7.82
N ASN A 123 -14.29 2.13 -8.59
CA ASN A 123 -15.23 3.20 -8.95
C ASN A 123 -16.43 2.74 -9.80
N GLN A 124 -16.40 1.52 -10.36
CA GLN A 124 -17.56 0.92 -11.05
C GLN A 124 -18.41 0.07 -10.11
N ILE A 125 -17.89 -0.29 -8.92
CA ILE A 125 -18.55 -1.13 -7.93
C ILE A 125 -19.29 -0.28 -6.88
N LEU A 126 -18.68 0.86 -6.52
CA LEU A 126 -19.18 1.87 -5.58
C LEU A 126 -20.13 2.85 -6.26
#